data_AF-A0A6B3FM27-F1
#
_entry.id   AF-A0A6B3FM27-F1
#
_cell.length_a   1.000
_cell.length_b   1.000
_cell.length_c   1.000
_cell.angle_alpha   90.00
_cell.angle_beta   90.00
_cell.angle_gamma   90.00
#
_symmetry.space_group_name_H-M   'P 1'
#
loop_
_entity.id
_entity.type
_entity.pdbx_description
1 polymer ?
#
loop_
_entity_poly.entity_id
_entity_poly.type
_entity_poly.pdbx_seq_one_letter_code
_entity_poly.pdbx_strand_id
1 'polypeptide(L)' 'MTAQPSEYHRRVAAQKRTSIIEAATKLFLDSGYDGTSLARIAEAAGVSR' A
#
# COMPACT_ATOMS: atom_id res chain seq x y z
N MET A 1 -0.83 24.54 -12.97
CA MET A 1 -0.89 23.47 -14.00
C MET A 1 -0.55 22.14 -13.35
N THR A 2 -1.54 21.32 -13.00
CA THR A 2 -1.30 19.96 -12.50
C THR A 2 -0.93 19.07 -13.69
N ALA A 3 0.33 18.61 -13.74
CA ALA A 3 0.75 17.63 -14.74
C ALA A 3 -0.12 16.38 -14.61
N GLN A 4 -0.81 15.99 -15.69
CA GLN A 4 -1.57 14.75 -15.66
C GLN A 4 -0.59 13.58 -15.49
N PRO A 5 -0.82 12.68 -14.51
CA PRO A 5 0.07 11.55 -14.33
C PRO A 5 0.05 10.71 -15.60
N SER A 6 1.23 10.39 -16.12
CA SER A 6 1.36 9.50 -17.27
C SER A 6 0.65 8.18 -16.99
N GLU A 7 0.19 7.49 -18.04
CA GLU A 7 -0.45 6.18 -17.88
C GLU A 7 0.40 5.19 -17.08
N TYR A 8 1.72 5.28 -17.22
CA TYR A 8 2.67 4.53 -16.42
C TYR A 8 2.53 4.85 -14.92
N HIS A 9 2.53 6.13 -14.53
CA HIS A 9 2.35 6.52 -13.12
C HIS A 9 1.00 6.06 -12.55
N ARG A 10 -0.08 6.12 -13.35
CA ARG A 10 -1.39 5.60 -12.92
C ARG A 10 -1.36 4.09 -12.69
N ARG A 11 -0.75 3.32 -13.59
CA ARG A 11 -0.60 1.86 -13.43
C ARG A 11 0.22 1.50 -12.20
N VAL A 12 1.35 2.18 -12.00
CA VAL A 12 2.20 1.97 -10.81
C VAL A 12 1.47 2.31 -9.52
N ALA A 13 0.71 3.41 -9.49
CA ALA A 13 -0.09 3.79 -8.32
C ALA A 13 -1.19 2.76 -8.02
N ALA A 14 -1.87 2.24 -9.05
CA ALA A 14 -2.87 1.18 -8.90
C ALA A 14 -2.25 -0.10 -8.34
N GLN A 15 -1.10 -0.53 -8.87
CA GLN A 15 -0.36 -1.70 -8.39
C GLN A 15 0.01 -1.55 -6.90
N LYS A 16 0.60 -0.41 -6.52
CA LYS A 16 0.95 -0.12 -5.14
C LYS A 16 -0.26 -0.14 -4.22
N ARG A 17 -1.40 0.41 -4.68
CA ARG A 17 -2.65 0.40 -3.91
C ARG A 17 -3.12 -1.01 -3.63
N THR A 18 -3.08 -1.90 -4.63
CA THR A 18 -3.42 -3.32 -4.45
C THR A 18 -2.51 -3.97 -3.41
N SER A 19 -1.19 -3.80 -3.53
CA SER A 19 -0.23 -4.35 -2.57
C SER A 19 -0.45 -3.85 -1.14
N ILE A 20 -0.80 -2.57 -0.96
CA ILE A 20 -1.12 -2.00 0.36
C ILE A 20 -2.36 -2.67 0.95
N ILE A 21 -3.43 -2.84 0.16
CA ILE A 21 -4.67 -3.45 0.64
C ILE A 21 -4.47 -4.92 1.01
N GLU A 22 -3.73 -5.67 0.19
CA GLU A 22 -3.40 -7.08 0.47
C GLU A 22 -2.56 -7.22 1.75
N ALA A 23 -1.50 -6.41 1.89
CA ALA A 23 -0.65 -6.41 3.07
C ALA A 23 -1.44 -6.03 4.34
N ALA A 24 -2.26 -4.98 4.28
CA ALA A 24 -3.11 -4.56 5.38
C ALA A 24 -4.09 -5.67 5.78
N THR A 25 -4.76 -6.30 4.81
CA THR A 25 -5.72 -7.38 5.05
C THR A 25 -5.04 -8.54 5.77
N LYS A 26 -3.87 -8.97 5.31
CA LYS A 26 -3.11 -10.05 5.95
C LYS A 26 -2.69 -9.69 7.37
N LEU A 27 -2.14 -8.49 7.57
CA LEU A 27 -1.69 -8.06 8.90
C LEU A 27 -2.84 -7.91 9.89
N PHE A 28 -4.00 -7.42 9.45
CA PHE A 28 -5.18 -7.35 10.30
C PHE A 28 -5.70 -8.73 10.69
N LEU A 29 -5.66 -9.71 9.79
CA LEU A 29 -6.04 -11.09 10.10
C LEU A 29 -5.04 -11.76 11.06
N ASP A 30 -3.74 -11.51 10.88
CA ASP A 30 -2.68 -12.17 11.66
C ASP A 30 -2.48 -11.52 13.04
N SER A 31 -2.54 -10.19 13.14
CA SER A 31 -2.17 -9.40 14.33
C SER A 31 -3.33 -8.61 14.96
N GLY A 32 -4.51 -8.62 14.35
CA GLY A 32 -5.63 -7.77 14.74
C GLY A 32 -5.43 -6.30 14.35
N TYR A 33 -6.44 -5.48 14.64
CA TYR A 33 -6.45 -4.04 14.32
C TYR A 33 -5.40 -3.27 15.14
N ASP A 34 -5.43 -3.41 16.46
CA ASP A 34 -4.54 -2.68 17.37
C ASP A 34 -3.06 -3.10 17.24
N GLY A 35 -2.83 -4.36 16.85
CA GLY A 35 -1.49 -4.89 16.64
C GLY A 35 -0.84 -4.40 15.35
N THR A 36 -1.58 -3.77 14.43
CA THR A 36 -1.12 -3.43 13.08
C THR A 36 -0.89 -1.92 12.93
N SER A 37 0.34 -1.52 12.62
CA SER A 37 0.69 -0.11 12.38
C SER A 37 0.81 0.20 10.88
N LEU A 38 0.58 1.47 10.53
CA LEU A 38 0.69 1.95 9.15
C LEU A 38 2.10 1.73 8.57
N ALA A 39 3.13 1.86 9.41
CA ALA A 39 4.51 1.60 9.03
C ALA A 39 4.73 0.13 8.65
N ARG A 40 4.19 -0.82 9.44
CA ARG A 40 4.29 -2.25 9.13
C ARG A 40 3.57 -2.61 7.83
N ILE A 41 2.41 -1.99 7.57
CA ILE A 41 1.70 -2.14 6.29
C ILE A 41 2.55 -1.62 5.13
N ALA A 42 3.17 -0.44 5.28
CA ALA A 42 3.99 0.16 4.23
C ALA A 42 5.25 -0.67 3.91
N GLU A 43 5.89 -1.25 4.92
CA GLU A 43 6.99 -2.18 4.74
C GLU A 43 6.55 -3.48 4.07
N ALA A 44 5.47 -4.10 4.56
CA ALA A 44 4.94 -5.34 3.98
C ALA A 44 4.46 -5.16 2.54
N ALA A 45 3.96 -3.97 2.18
CA ALA A 45 3.55 -3.64 0.81
C ALA A 45 4.71 -3.19 -0.10
N GLY A 46 5.93 -3.06 0.41
CA GLY A 46 7.10 -2.60 -0.37
C GLY A 46 6.97 -1.17 -0.89
N VAL A 47 6.18 -0.33 -0.21
CA VAL A 47 5.97 1.08 -0.56
C VAL A 47 6.72 2.05 0.36
N SER A 48 7.23 1.54 1.48
CA SER A 48 8.21 2.22 2.34
C SER A 48 9.55 2.31 1.62
N ARG A 49 10.28 3.42 1.83
CA ARG A 49 11.61 3.68 1.27
C ARG A 49 12.61 3.78 2.41
#